data_AF-A0A6A5YF96-F1
#
_entry.id   AF-A0A6A5YF96-F1
#
_cell.length_a   1.000
_cell.length_b   1.000
_cell.length_c   1.000
_cell.angle_alpha   90.00
_cell.angle_beta   90.00
_cell.angle_gamma   90.00
#
_symmetry.space_group_name_H-M   'P 1'
#
loop_
_entity.id
_entity.type
_entity.pdbx_description
1 polymer ?
#
loop_
_entity_poly.entity_id
_entity_poly.type
_entity_poly.pdbx_seq_one_letter_code
_entity_poly.pdbx_strand_id
1 'polypeptide(L)'
;MNALVFATCDLTPEDWSDFAKAAGMPSDITGGEPIAPFVLVHARSPTGLDVETGFTIRSSVKTEFSNAPWEDIKTAFIQFAEPHSRVVHTTFFLTLDEQSKNDRRVVIVHKTHEYRTAADGREVDPSVPSKEEITKFVVWKRHRVPFEKACMTYCLLQADGGLDEEPYLQSVDREPTGMAVDRSHSSRHF
;
A
#
# COMPACT_ATOMS: atom_id res chain seq x y z
N MET A 1 -12.05 -6.36 -1.41
CA MET A 1 -11.57 -5.04 -1.90
C MET A 1 -10.39 -5.31 -2.81
N ASN A 2 -10.15 -4.44 -3.78
CA ASN A 2 -9.04 -4.56 -4.71
C ASN A 2 -7.82 -3.83 -4.17
N ALA A 3 -6.63 -4.36 -4.42
CA ALA A 3 -5.38 -3.66 -4.15
C ALA A 3 -4.89 -2.94 -5.41
N LEU A 4 -4.44 -1.68 -5.25
CA LEU A 4 -3.81 -0.97 -6.34
C LEU A 4 -2.40 -1.52 -6.57
N VAL A 5 -2.04 -1.76 -7.82
CA VAL A 5 -0.72 -2.22 -8.25
C VAL A 5 -0.11 -1.14 -9.13
N PHE A 6 0.81 -0.36 -8.59
CA PHE A 6 1.52 0.67 -9.34
C PHE A 6 2.63 0.02 -10.19
N ALA A 7 2.52 0.17 -11.50
CA ALA A 7 3.61 -0.16 -12.41
C ALA A 7 4.65 0.96 -12.35
N THR A 8 5.83 0.70 -11.80
CA THR A 8 6.96 1.65 -11.77
C THR A 8 8.00 1.34 -12.84
N CYS A 9 7.64 0.45 -13.78
CA CYS A 9 8.31 0.17 -15.02
C CYS A 9 7.26 -0.15 -16.09
N ASP A 10 7.65 -0.13 -17.36
CA ASP A 10 6.76 -0.59 -18.45
C ASP A 10 6.50 -2.09 -18.27
N LEU A 11 5.25 -2.53 -18.46
CA LEU A 11 4.86 -3.94 -18.27
C LEU A 11 4.38 -4.55 -19.58
N THR A 12 4.81 -5.78 -19.86
CA THR A 12 4.22 -6.59 -20.93
C THR A 12 3.04 -7.41 -20.41
N PRO A 13 2.20 -7.99 -21.31
CA PRO A 13 1.17 -8.94 -20.92
C PRO A 13 1.70 -10.13 -20.11
N GLU A 14 2.91 -10.61 -20.43
CA GLU A 14 3.56 -11.72 -19.75
C GLU A 14 3.96 -11.33 -18.32
N ASP A 15 4.57 -10.15 -18.14
CA ASP A 15 4.96 -9.64 -16.82
C ASP A 15 3.75 -9.53 -15.89
N TRP A 16 2.65 -8.94 -16.38
CA TRP A 16 1.42 -8.79 -15.62
C TRP A 16 0.78 -10.14 -15.32
N SER A 17 0.70 -11.02 -16.33
CA SER A 17 0.02 -12.31 -16.16
C SER A 17 0.75 -13.22 -15.20
N ASP A 18 2.08 -13.19 -15.21
CA ASP A 18 2.90 -13.95 -14.27
C ASP A 18 2.65 -13.51 -12.83
N PHE A 19 2.73 -12.19 -12.58
CA PHE A 19 2.40 -11.63 -11.27
C PHE A 19 0.96 -11.94 -10.86
N ALA A 20 -0.04 -11.61 -11.68
CA ALA A 20 -1.44 -11.70 -11.31
C ALA A 20 -1.89 -13.14 -11.02
N LYS A 21 -1.35 -14.13 -11.74
CA LYS A 21 -1.63 -15.56 -11.49
C LYS A 21 -0.96 -16.05 -10.22
N ALA A 22 0.29 -15.68 -9.98
CA ALA A 22 1.04 -16.13 -8.81
C ALA A 22 0.55 -15.46 -7.51
N ALA A 23 0.18 -14.18 -7.57
CA ALA A 23 -0.30 -13.39 -6.44
C ALA A 23 -1.83 -13.43 -6.24
N GLY A 24 -2.57 -13.98 -7.20
CA GLY A 24 -4.03 -14.09 -7.15
C GLY A 24 -4.53 -14.90 -5.95
N MET A 25 -5.78 -14.67 -5.56
CA MET A 25 -6.44 -15.48 -4.54
C MET A 25 -6.78 -16.85 -5.13
N PRO A 26 -6.26 -17.95 -4.55
CA PRO A 26 -6.54 -19.28 -5.00
C PRO A 26 -7.99 -19.71 -4.67
N SER A 27 -8.47 -20.73 -5.38
CA SER A 27 -9.85 -21.21 -5.34
C SER A 27 -10.31 -21.72 -3.98
N ASP A 28 -9.39 -22.25 -3.18
CA ASP A 28 -9.62 -22.69 -1.80
C ASP A 28 -9.95 -21.52 -0.87
N ILE A 29 -9.39 -20.33 -1.11
CA ILE A 29 -9.71 -19.11 -0.36
C ILE A 29 -11.02 -18.48 -0.85
N THR A 30 -11.28 -18.49 -2.15
CA THR A 30 -12.48 -17.87 -2.74
C THR A 30 -13.73 -18.75 -2.64
N GLY A 31 -13.56 -20.07 -2.42
CA GLY A 31 -14.64 -21.06 -2.51
C GLY A 31 -15.16 -21.27 -3.94
N GLY A 32 -14.38 -20.87 -4.95
CA GLY A 32 -14.80 -20.85 -6.36
C GLY A 32 -13.62 -20.71 -7.32
N GLU A 33 -13.80 -19.99 -8.42
CA GLU A 33 -12.69 -19.71 -9.34
C GLU A 33 -11.63 -18.82 -8.67
N PRO A 34 -10.34 -18.97 -9.03
CA PRO A 34 -9.30 -18.04 -8.61
C PRO A 34 -9.61 -16.61 -9.09
N ILE A 35 -9.31 -15.62 -8.27
CA ILE A 35 -9.48 -14.20 -8.63
C ILE A 35 -8.17 -13.43 -8.50
N ALA A 36 -8.02 -12.37 -9.27
CA ALA A 36 -6.90 -11.44 -9.18
C ALA A 36 -7.44 -10.08 -8.71
N PRO A 37 -7.56 -9.83 -7.39
CA PRO A 37 -8.21 -8.65 -6.82
C PRO A 37 -7.29 -7.43 -6.91
N PHE A 38 -6.79 -7.15 -8.11
CA PHE A 38 -5.77 -6.16 -8.40
C PHE A 38 -6.27 -5.17 -9.43
N VAL A 39 -5.96 -3.89 -9.22
CA VAL A 39 -6.16 -2.83 -10.21
C VAL A 39 -4.79 -2.29 -10.62
N LEU A 40 -4.43 -2.47 -11.87
CA LEU A 40 -3.20 -1.95 -12.44
C LEU A 40 -3.27 -0.42 -12.59
N VAL A 41 -2.34 0.27 -11.95
CA VAL A 41 -2.18 1.72 -12.01
C VAL A 41 -0.88 2.05 -12.75
N HIS A 42 -1.00 2.54 -13.98
CA HIS A 42 0.14 2.91 -14.83
C HIS A 42 0.09 4.38 -15.29
N ALA A 43 -0.96 5.13 -14.94
CA ALA A 43 -1.13 6.54 -15.28
C ALA A 43 -1.50 7.37 -14.03
N ARG A 44 -1.20 8.67 -14.05
CA ARG A 44 -1.51 9.64 -12.97
C ARG A 44 -2.99 10.04 -12.93
N SER A 45 -3.78 9.61 -13.90
CA SER A 45 -5.23 9.79 -13.93
C SER A 45 -5.90 8.51 -14.39
N PRO A 46 -5.83 7.44 -13.58
CA PRO A 46 -6.38 6.14 -13.94
C PRO A 46 -7.91 6.21 -13.99
N THR A 47 -8.50 5.45 -14.89
CA THR A 47 -9.96 5.25 -15.00
C THR A 47 -10.31 3.83 -14.60
N GLY A 48 -11.50 3.61 -14.00
CA GLY A 48 -11.98 2.27 -13.67
C GLY A 48 -11.30 1.66 -12.43
N LEU A 49 -11.01 2.47 -11.42
CA LEU A 49 -10.39 2.00 -10.16
C LEU A 49 -11.28 1.06 -9.34
N ASP A 50 -12.56 0.96 -9.69
CA ASP A 50 -13.57 0.09 -9.11
C ASP A 50 -13.61 -1.31 -9.75
N VAL A 51 -12.90 -1.52 -10.86
CA VAL A 51 -12.90 -2.77 -11.61
C VAL A 51 -11.51 -3.41 -11.58
N GLU A 52 -11.45 -4.70 -11.25
CA GLU A 52 -10.20 -5.46 -11.31
C GLU A 52 -9.66 -5.55 -12.74
N THR A 53 -8.35 -5.51 -12.89
CA THR A 53 -7.69 -5.68 -14.19
C THR A 53 -7.74 -7.13 -14.67
N GLY A 54 -7.88 -8.08 -13.75
CA GLY A 54 -7.88 -9.51 -14.04
C GLY A 54 -6.48 -10.07 -14.31
N PHE A 55 -6.42 -11.31 -14.79
CA PHE A 55 -5.17 -12.07 -14.95
C PHE A 55 -4.33 -11.72 -16.18
N THR A 56 -4.83 -10.87 -17.07
CA THR A 56 -4.14 -10.51 -18.32
C THR A 56 -4.42 -9.05 -18.71
N ILE A 57 -3.45 -8.44 -19.39
CA ILE A 57 -3.64 -7.19 -20.12
C ILE A 57 -3.50 -7.47 -21.62
N ARG A 58 -4.15 -6.67 -22.46
CA ARG A 58 -4.21 -6.93 -23.92
C ARG A 58 -2.92 -6.55 -24.65
N SER A 59 -2.19 -5.57 -24.13
CA SER A 59 -0.99 -5.03 -24.75
C SER A 59 -0.04 -4.53 -23.67
N SER A 60 1.22 -4.33 -24.03
CA SER A 60 2.17 -3.68 -23.14
C SER A 60 1.68 -2.29 -22.73
N VAL A 61 1.88 -1.95 -21.46
CA VAL A 61 1.52 -0.65 -20.91
C VAL A 61 2.79 0.15 -20.63
N LYS A 62 2.77 1.42 -21.06
CA LYS A 62 3.79 2.38 -20.65
C LYS A 62 3.35 3.05 -19.37
N THR A 63 4.28 3.16 -18.42
CA THR A 63 3.97 3.79 -17.14
C THR A 63 4.41 5.25 -17.06
N GLU A 64 3.57 6.08 -16.46
CA GLU A 64 3.89 7.46 -16.07
C GLU A 64 4.66 7.53 -14.73
N PHE A 65 4.90 6.37 -14.08
CA PHE A 65 5.58 6.26 -12.80
C PHE A 65 7.02 5.72 -12.88
N SER A 66 7.59 5.54 -14.08
CA SER A 66 8.91 4.91 -14.29
C SER A 66 10.08 5.56 -13.55
N ASN A 67 9.93 6.83 -13.17
CA ASN A 67 10.90 7.60 -12.39
C ASN A 67 10.19 8.47 -11.34
N ALA A 68 8.97 8.11 -10.95
CA ALA A 68 8.23 8.89 -9.96
C ALA A 68 8.95 8.84 -8.61
N PRO A 69 9.18 9.98 -7.95
CA PRO A 69 9.63 10.00 -6.57
C PRO A 69 8.70 9.17 -5.68
N TRP A 70 9.26 8.59 -4.61
CA TRP A 70 8.47 7.80 -3.68
C TRP A 70 7.27 8.57 -3.11
N GLU A 71 7.46 9.86 -2.83
CA GLU A 71 6.40 10.77 -2.36
C GLU A 71 5.26 10.94 -3.36
N ASP A 72 5.55 10.95 -4.66
CA ASP A 72 4.53 11.03 -5.71
C ASP A 72 3.65 9.78 -5.72
N ILE A 73 4.24 8.59 -5.54
CA ILE A 73 3.51 7.32 -5.54
C ILE A 73 2.58 7.25 -4.31
N LYS A 74 3.07 7.62 -3.12
CA LYS A 74 2.23 7.71 -1.91
C LYS A 74 1.09 8.69 -2.06
N THR A 75 1.36 9.86 -2.64
CA THR A 75 0.34 10.89 -2.90
C THR A 75 -0.72 10.38 -3.87
N ALA A 76 -0.30 9.75 -4.98
CA ALA A 76 -1.21 9.15 -5.95
C ALA A 76 -2.07 8.04 -5.31
N PHE A 77 -1.47 7.16 -4.50
CA PHE A 77 -2.21 6.14 -3.77
C PHE A 77 -3.30 6.74 -2.89
N ILE A 78 -2.99 7.76 -2.08
CA ILE A 78 -3.96 8.44 -1.22
C ILE A 78 -5.10 9.03 -2.07
N GLN A 79 -4.77 9.75 -3.14
CA GLN A 79 -5.75 10.37 -4.04
C GLN A 79 -6.66 9.36 -4.73
N PHE A 80 -6.15 8.17 -5.07
CA PHE A 80 -6.91 7.15 -5.77
C PHE A 80 -7.71 6.26 -4.82
N ALA A 81 -7.13 5.86 -3.68
CA ALA A 81 -7.72 4.90 -2.77
C ALA A 81 -8.79 5.54 -1.86
N GLU A 82 -8.57 6.74 -1.32
CA GLU A 82 -9.50 7.34 -0.35
C GLU A 82 -10.91 7.56 -0.90
N PRO A 83 -11.09 8.15 -2.11
CA PRO A 83 -12.42 8.29 -2.71
C PRO A 83 -13.10 6.95 -3.03
N HIS A 84 -12.32 5.88 -3.20
CA HIS A 84 -12.80 4.54 -3.56
C HIS A 84 -12.69 3.55 -2.38
N SER A 85 -12.64 4.04 -1.15
CA SER A 85 -12.41 3.23 0.08
C SER A 85 -13.39 2.08 0.33
N ARG A 86 -14.53 2.06 -0.37
CA ARG A 86 -15.48 0.94 -0.32
C ARG A 86 -15.05 -0.27 -1.16
N VAL A 87 -14.25 -0.04 -2.19
CA VAL A 87 -13.86 -1.05 -3.18
C VAL A 87 -12.35 -1.24 -3.29
N VAL A 88 -11.56 -0.23 -2.92
CA VAL A 88 -10.09 -0.25 -2.95
C VAL A 88 -9.52 -0.24 -1.53
N HIS A 89 -8.45 -1.01 -1.30
CA HIS A 89 -7.69 -0.97 -0.06
C HIS A 89 -7.01 0.38 0.17
N THR A 90 -7.21 0.96 1.35
CA THR A 90 -6.64 2.26 1.75
C THR A 90 -5.43 2.15 2.67
N THR A 91 -5.14 0.95 3.17
CA THR A 91 -4.03 0.67 4.09
C THR A 91 -2.82 0.07 3.40
N PHE A 92 -2.92 -0.43 2.17
CA PHE A 92 -1.76 -0.90 1.43
C PHE A 92 -1.96 -0.82 -0.08
N PHE A 93 -0.84 -0.81 -0.80
CA PHE A 93 -0.77 -0.99 -2.25
C PHE A 93 0.46 -1.81 -2.62
N LEU A 94 0.57 -2.19 -3.88
CA LEU A 94 1.69 -2.96 -4.41
C LEU A 94 2.43 -2.17 -5.48
N THR A 95 3.72 -2.43 -5.67
CA THR A 95 4.49 -1.91 -6.79
C THR A 95 5.20 -3.02 -7.55
N LEU A 96 5.11 -2.97 -8.87
CA LEU A 96 5.94 -3.75 -9.78
C LEU A 96 7.04 -2.83 -10.34
N ASP A 97 8.28 -3.11 -9.97
CA ASP A 97 9.46 -2.40 -10.46
C ASP A 97 10.26 -3.25 -11.45
N GLU A 98 11.32 -2.69 -12.02
CA GLU A 98 12.14 -3.41 -13.00
C GLU A 98 12.78 -4.67 -12.38
N GLN A 99 13.07 -4.64 -11.08
CA GLN A 99 13.59 -5.81 -10.38
C GLN A 99 12.53 -6.91 -10.24
N SER A 100 11.24 -6.56 -10.13
CA SER A 100 10.13 -7.52 -9.97
C SER A 100 10.03 -8.51 -11.12
N LYS A 101 10.36 -8.06 -12.34
CA LYS A 101 10.39 -8.91 -13.55
C LYS A 101 11.44 -10.01 -13.47
N ASN A 102 12.52 -9.75 -12.73
CA ASN A 102 13.67 -10.64 -12.66
C ASN A 102 13.63 -11.55 -11.44
N ASP A 103 13.24 -11.02 -10.27
CA ASP A 103 13.26 -11.76 -9.02
C ASP A 103 11.91 -12.38 -8.64
N ARG A 104 10.85 -12.11 -9.42
CA ARG A 104 9.46 -12.51 -9.14
C ARG A 104 9.00 -12.07 -7.75
N ARG A 105 9.40 -10.87 -7.34
CA ARG A 105 8.97 -10.27 -6.08
C ARG A 105 8.24 -8.96 -6.31
N VAL A 106 7.15 -8.79 -5.60
CA VAL A 106 6.39 -7.54 -5.57
C VAL A 106 6.76 -6.78 -4.31
N VAL A 107 6.74 -5.45 -4.36
CA VAL A 107 6.85 -4.64 -3.14
C VAL A 107 5.44 -4.35 -2.63
N ILE A 108 5.11 -4.82 -1.44
CA ILE A 108 3.89 -4.45 -0.73
C ILE A 108 4.22 -3.28 0.17
N VAL A 109 3.44 -2.21 0.05
CA VAL A 109 3.61 -0.98 0.80
C VAL A 109 2.45 -0.86 1.76
N HIS A 110 2.73 -0.95 3.04
CA HIS A 110 1.75 -0.91 4.11
C HIS A 110 1.78 0.44 4.81
N LYS A 111 0.64 1.16 4.76
CA LYS A 111 0.34 2.39 5.49
C LYS A 111 -0.33 2.04 6.81
N THR A 112 0.38 2.27 7.91
CA THR A 112 -0.13 2.05 9.27
C THR A 112 0.16 3.26 10.16
N HIS A 113 -0.17 3.14 11.45
CA HIS A 113 0.16 4.14 12.45
C HIS A 113 1.02 3.53 13.55
N GLU A 114 2.05 4.26 13.96
CA GLU A 114 2.78 4.00 15.19
C GLU A 114 2.46 5.12 16.19
N TYR A 115 2.34 4.75 17.45
CA TYR A 115 2.11 5.67 18.56
C TYR A 115 3.35 5.65 19.44
N ARG A 116 3.88 6.84 19.76
CA ARG A 116 5.07 6.96 20.58
C ARG A 116 4.88 7.98 21.68
N THR A 117 5.50 7.76 22.82
CA THR A 117 5.57 8.74 23.91
C THR A 117 6.31 10.00 23.42
N ALA A 118 5.83 11.18 23.81
CA ALA A 118 6.52 12.44 23.51
C ALA A 118 7.82 12.59 24.32
N ALA A 119 7.89 11.95 25.49
CA ALA A 119 9.00 12.09 26.44
C ALA A 119 10.25 11.31 26.02
N ASP A 120 10.11 10.03 25.63
CA ASP A 120 11.25 9.15 25.31
C ASP A 120 11.14 8.46 23.94
N GLY A 121 10.08 8.72 23.17
CA GLY A 121 9.89 8.17 21.83
C GLY A 121 9.60 6.67 21.80
N ARG A 122 9.28 6.07 22.96
CA ARG A 122 8.94 4.65 23.11
C ARG A 122 7.62 4.37 22.43
N GLU A 123 7.56 3.27 21.69
CA GLU A 123 6.31 2.78 21.09
C GLU A 123 5.32 2.37 22.18
N VAL A 124 4.06 2.78 22.02
CA VAL A 124 2.98 2.51 22.97
C VAL A 124 1.77 1.98 22.24
N ASP A 125 1.05 1.09 22.89
CA ASP A 125 -0.29 0.68 22.44
C ASP A 125 -1.29 1.77 22.84
N PRO A 126 -1.98 2.44 21.88
CA PRO A 126 -2.94 3.49 22.19
C PRO A 126 -4.19 2.98 22.92
N SER A 127 -4.44 1.66 22.94
CA SER A 127 -5.55 1.06 23.68
C SER A 127 -5.29 0.99 25.18
N VAL A 128 -4.02 1.13 25.60
CA VAL A 128 -3.63 1.14 27.01
C VAL A 128 -3.67 2.58 27.53
N PRO A 129 -4.43 2.86 28.61
CA PRO A 129 -4.46 4.19 29.20
C PRO A 129 -3.07 4.62 29.68
N SER A 130 -2.42 5.52 28.95
CA SER A 130 -1.17 6.15 29.35
C SER A 130 -1.43 7.54 29.94
N LYS A 131 -0.65 7.93 30.95
CA LYS A 131 -0.62 9.30 31.47
C LYS A 131 0.29 10.22 30.66
N GLU A 132 1.08 9.66 29.76
CA GLU A 132 2.06 10.38 28.96
C GLU A 132 1.43 10.92 27.67
N GLU A 133 1.94 12.04 27.19
CA GLU A 133 1.54 12.58 25.90
C GLU A 133 2.01 11.64 24.78
N ILE A 134 1.10 11.27 23.89
CA ILE A 134 1.35 10.33 22.79
C ILE A 134 1.35 11.10 21.47
N THR A 135 2.42 10.93 20.69
CA THR A 135 2.51 11.39 19.31
C THR A 135 2.16 10.27 18.35
N LYS A 136 1.31 10.58 17.36
CA LYS A 136 0.91 9.66 16.29
C LYS A 136 1.71 9.92 15.02
N PHE A 137 2.23 8.85 14.42
CA PHE A 137 2.95 8.87 13.15
C PHE A 137 2.23 8.03 12.11
N VAL A 138 2.24 8.48 10.85
CA VAL A 138 1.95 7.61 9.72
C VAL A 138 3.25 6.87 9.39
N VAL A 139 3.16 5.56 9.24
CA VAL A 139 4.31 4.71 8.95
C VAL A 139 4.06 3.95 7.66
N TRP A 140 5.04 4.02 6.76
CA TRP A 140 5.04 3.32 5.49
C TRP A 140 6.08 2.21 5.53
N LYS A 141 5.64 0.97 5.65
CA LYS A 141 6.50 -0.22 5.63
C LYS A 141 6.54 -0.78 4.21
N ARG A 142 7.73 -1.08 3.70
CA ARG A 142 7.91 -1.70 2.38
C ARG A 142 8.41 -3.13 2.56
N HIS A 143 7.67 -4.07 2.01
CA HIS A 143 7.96 -5.49 2.08
C HIS A 143 8.24 -6.04 0.67
N ARG A 144 9.40 -6.64 0.41
CA ARG A 144 9.69 -7.26 -0.90
C ARG A 144 9.41 -8.75 -0.86
N VAL A 145 8.25 -9.13 -1.36
CA VAL A 145 7.60 -10.42 -1.14
C VAL A 145 7.57 -11.22 -2.44
N PRO A 146 7.91 -12.53 -2.44
CA PRO A 146 7.68 -13.41 -3.58
C PRO A 146 6.22 -13.35 -4.06
N PHE A 147 5.96 -13.38 -5.36
CA PHE A 147 4.60 -13.28 -5.90
C PHE A 147 3.64 -14.30 -5.26
N GLU A 148 4.10 -15.54 -5.09
CA GLU A 148 3.34 -16.66 -4.51
C GLU A 148 2.98 -16.44 -3.03
N LYS A 149 3.65 -15.51 -2.35
CA LYS A 149 3.39 -15.12 -0.96
C LYS A 149 2.62 -13.82 -0.84
N ALA A 150 2.39 -13.10 -1.93
CA ALA A 150 1.72 -11.80 -1.90
C ALA A 150 0.29 -11.91 -1.36
N CYS A 151 -0.48 -12.90 -1.82
CA CYS A 151 -1.85 -13.16 -1.34
C CYS A 151 -1.92 -13.32 0.18
N MET A 152 -1.12 -14.25 0.71
CA MET A 152 -1.08 -14.50 2.14
C MET A 152 -0.62 -13.27 2.94
N THR A 153 0.38 -12.56 2.42
CA THR A 153 0.95 -11.40 3.11
C THR A 153 -0.07 -10.29 3.30
N TYR A 154 -0.81 -9.90 2.25
CA TYR A 154 -1.81 -8.85 2.44
C TYR A 154 -3.04 -9.32 3.23
N CYS A 155 -3.41 -10.62 3.20
CA CYS A 155 -4.44 -11.16 4.08
C CYS A 155 -4.07 -10.97 5.56
N LEU A 156 -2.79 -11.22 5.91
CA LEU A 156 -2.29 -11.01 7.27
C LEU A 156 -2.25 -9.53 7.66
N LEU A 157 -1.87 -8.64 6.73
CA LEU A 157 -1.94 -7.19 6.95
C LEU A 157 -3.37 -6.70 7.24
N GLN A 158 -4.40 -7.37 6.72
CA GLN A 158 -5.80 -7.03 6.99
C GLN A 158 -6.28 -7.52 8.36
N ALA A 159 -5.80 -8.68 8.81
CA ALA A 159 -6.29 -9.33 10.03
C ALA A 159 -5.73 -8.70 11.31
N ASP A 160 -4.40 -8.50 11.38
CA ASP A 160 -3.71 -8.30 12.68
C ASP A 160 -2.82 -7.06 12.72
N GLY A 161 -2.94 -6.13 11.78
CA GLY A 161 -2.12 -4.90 11.77
C GLY A 161 -0.62 -5.15 11.50
N GLY A 162 -0.23 -6.38 11.18
CA GLY A 162 1.15 -6.78 10.89
C GLY A 162 1.35 -8.29 10.95
N LEU A 163 2.60 -8.71 10.72
CA LEU A 163 3.07 -10.07 10.99
C LEU A 163 3.82 -10.06 12.33
N ASP A 164 3.66 -11.10 13.16
CA ASP A 164 4.42 -11.26 14.43
C ASP A 164 5.94 -11.12 14.22
N GLU A 165 6.42 -11.52 13.04
CA GLU A 165 7.72 -11.21 12.49
C GLU A 165 7.52 -10.72 11.06
N GLU A 166 8.22 -9.67 10.61
CA GLU A 166 8.09 -9.15 9.23
C GLU A 166 9.25 -9.65 8.33
N PRO A 167 9.28 -10.94 7.91
CA PRO A 167 10.43 -11.56 7.24
C PRO A 167 10.80 -10.96 5.88
N TYR A 168 9.94 -10.10 5.34
CA TYR A 168 10.13 -9.44 4.06
C TYR A 168 10.31 -7.93 4.19
N LEU A 169 10.34 -7.39 5.42
CA LEU A 169 10.52 -5.96 5.64
C LEU A 169 11.87 -5.50 5.10
N GLN A 170 11.83 -4.53 4.18
CA GLN A 170 13.01 -3.93 3.58
C GLN A 170 13.28 -2.55 4.15
N SER A 171 12.23 -1.76 4.43
CA SER A 171 12.38 -0.39 4.90
C SER A 171 11.13 0.12 5.60
N VAL A 172 11.33 1.09 6.50
CA VAL A 172 10.27 1.78 7.24
C VAL A 172 10.50 3.28 7.14
N ASP A 173 9.54 4.00 6.57
CA ASP A 173 9.53 5.46 6.51
C ASP A 173 8.47 6.00 7.48
N ARG A 174 8.79 7.07 8.22
CA ARG A 174 7.88 7.67 9.23
C ARG A 174 7.60 9.12 8.90
N GLU A 175 6.32 9.49 8.97
CA GLU A 175 5.82 10.84 8.75
C GLU A 175 5.03 11.30 9.96
N PRO A 176 5.31 12.48 10.53
CA PRO A 176 4.44 13.04 11.54
C PRO A 176 3.06 13.28 10.92
N THR A 177 1.98 12.93 11.62
CA THR A 177 0.60 13.10 11.12
C THR A 177 0.17 14.59 11.08
N GLY A 178 1.12 15.52 11.17
CA GLY A 178 0.91 16.92 11.53
C GLY A 178 0.43 17.00 12.98
N MET A 179 1.17 17.73 13.83
CA MET A 179 0.50 18.29 15.01
C MET A 179 -0.64 19.16 14.47
N ALA A 180 -1.83 19.03 15.07
CA ALA A 180 -2.92 19.94 14.80
C ALA A 180 -2.34 21.35 14.75
N VAL A 181 -2.47 22.02 13.61
CA VAL A 181 -2.17 23.45 13.54
C VAL A 181 -3.15 24.07 14.51
N ASP A 182 -2.68 24.38 15.72
CA ASP A 182 -3.44 25.12 16.70
C ASP A 182 -3.75 26.47 16.04
N ARG A 183 -4.97 26.58 15.49
CA ARG A 183 -5.51 27.84 14.98
C ARG A 183 -6.04 28.69 16.13
N SER A 184 -5.47 28.58 17.33
CA SER A 184 -5.65 29.58 18.36
C SER A 184 -4.68 30.74 18.14
N HIS A 185 -5.24 31.96 18.19
CA HIS A 185 -4.55 33.25 18.16
C HIS A 185 -4.19 33.86 16.79
N SER A 186 -5.22 34.41 16.14
CA SER A 186 -5.12 35.84 15.78
C SER A 186 -6.48 36.52 15.90
N SER A 187 -6.92 36.72 17.15
CA SER A 187 -7.71 37.90 17.48
C SER A 187 -6.72 39.06 17.56
N ARG A 188 -6.67 39.88 16.51
CA ARG A 188 -6.22 41.26 16.64
C ARG A 188 -7.31 42.16 16.08
N HIS A 189 -7.92 42.89 17.02
CA HIS A 189 -8.64 44.13 16.83
C HIS A 189 -8.08 44.96 15.66
N PHE A 190 -8.99 45.46 14.82
CA PHE A 190 -9.25 46.90 14.68
C PHE A 190 -10.72 47.10 14.36
#